data_AF-A0AAV5BXB0-F1
#
_entry.id   AF-A0AAV5BXB0-F1
#
_cell.length_a   1.000
_cell.length_b   1.000
_cell.length_c   1.000
_cell.angle_alpha   90.00
_cell.angle_beta   90.00
_cell.angle_gamma   90.00
#
_symmetry.space_group_name_H-M   'P 1'
#
loop_
_entity.id
_entity.type
_entity.pdbx_description
1 polymer ?
#
loop_
_entity_poly.entity_id
_entity_poly.type
_entity_poly.pdbx_seq_one_letter_code
_entity_poly.pdbx_strand_id
1 'polypeptide(L)'
;MGCTIQNLAPCVFAAVPQKVRKQRTVGEALQAHDWSADIRGGLSMVGLFEYFQLWDTLHEFALSTDADVHVWRLGKCGEFTSKSAYQAFHNGSVTFEPWRRLWKSWLHRNAKFSFGWP
;
A
#
# COMPACT_ATOMS: atom_id res chain seq x y z
N MET A 1 -11.23 5.32 -2.33
CA MET A 1 -9.75 5.31 -2.33
C MET A 1 -9.31 5.11 -0.89
N GLY A 2 -8.39 4.20 -0.59
CA GLY A 2 -7.84 4.10 0.77
C GLY A 2 -6.84 5.23 0.99
N CYS A 3 -6.85 5.85 2.18
CA CYS A 3 -5.82 6.77 2.63
C CYS A 3 -5.17 6.23 3.91
N THR A 4 -3.91 6.58 4.15
CA THR A 4 -3.22 6.23 5.39
C THR A 4 -3.61 7.22 6.50
N ILE A 5 -3.53 6.80 7.77
CA ILE A 5 -3.77 7.70 8.92
C ILE A 5 -2.83 8.91 8.86
N GLN A 6 -1.58 8.74 8.41
CA GLN A 6 -0.64 9.84 8.25
C GLN A 6 -1.10 10.89 7.22
N ASN A 7 -1.78 10.46 6.15
CA ASN A 7 -2.31 11.38 5.14
C ASN A 7 -3.63 12.02 5.60
N LEU A 8 -4.43 11.30 6.39
CA LEU A 8 -5.71 11.78 6.91
C LEU A 8 -5.53 12.77 8.07
N ALA A 9 -4.61 12.47 8.99
CA ALA A 9 -4.41 13.18 10.25
C ALA A 9 -2.90 13.33 10.57
N PRO A 10 -2.15 14.13 9.79
CA PRO A 10 -0.70 14.27 9.95
C PRO A 10 -0.27 14.87 11.29
N CYS A 11 -1.01 15.84 11.84
CA CYS A 11 -0.70 16.44 13.14
C CYS A 11 -0.93 15.44 14.28
N VAL A 12 -2.04 14.68 14.23
CA VAL A 12 -2.30 13.61 15.21
C VAL A 12 -1.22 12.53 15.10
N PHE A 13 -0.85 12.12 13.89
CA PHE A 13 0.19 11.14 13.65
C PHE A 13 1.56 11.58 14.19
N ALA A 14 1.91 12.86 14.05
CA ALA A 14 3.13 13.42 14.60
C ALA A 14 3.16 13.44 16.13
N ALA A 15 2.00 13.66 16.76
CA ALA A 15 1.86 13.65 18.22
C ALA A 15 1.98 12.24 18.83
N VAL A 16 1.86 11.17 18.05
CA VAL A 16 2.07 9.79 18.52
C VAL A 16 3.56 9.41 18.45
N PRO A 17 4.18 8.97 19.57
CA PRO A 17 5.58 8.55 19.57
C PRO A 17 5.84 7.40 18.58
N GLN A 18 7.00 7.44 17.92
CA GLN A 18 7.38 6.41 16.95
C GLN A 18 7.38 4.99 17.54
N LYS A 19 7.76 4.85 18.82
CA LYS A 19 7.75 3.54 19.50
C LYS A 19 6.35 2.93 19.53
N VAL A 20 5.34 3.74 19.84
CA VAL A 20 3.93 3.29 19.91
C VAL A 20 3.46 2.89 18.51
N ARG A 21 3.70 3.75 17.50
CA ARG A 21 3.35 3.49 16.09
C ARG A 21 3.92 2.18 15.54
N LYS A 22 5.06 1.71 16.05
CA LYS A 22 5.72 0.48 15.59
C LYS A 22 5.32 -0.77 16.36
N GLN A 23 4.81 -0.62 17.58
CA GLN A 23 4.54 -1.74 18.49
C GLN A 23 3.06 -2.08 18.57
N ARG A 24 2.19 -1.07 18.55
CA ARG A 24 0.75 -1.26 18.70
C ARG A 24 0.12 -1.58 17.35
N THR A 25 -0.69 -2.63 17.32
CA THR A 25 -1.49 -3.00 16.14
C THR A 25 -2.77 -2.17 16.06
N VAL A 26 -3.38 -2.10 14.88
CA VAL A 26 -4.68 -1.42 14.70
C VAL A 26 -5.78 -2.10 15.54
N GLY A 27 -5.73 -3.43 15.68
CA GLY A 27 -6.67 -4.17 16.52
C GLY A 27 -6.62 -3.78 17.99
N GLU A 28 -5.41 -3.73 18.55
CA GLU A 28 -5.21 -3.29 19.94
C GLU A 28 -5.63 -1.83 20.14
N ALA A 29 -5.35 -0.96 19.15
CA ALA A 29 -5.69 0.45 19.21
C ALA A 29 -7.21 0.71 19.18
N LEU A 30 -7.97 -0.17 18.52
CA LEU A 30 -9.43 -0.05 18.36
C LEU A 30 -10.25 -0.71 19.47
N GLN A 31 -9.77 -1.81 20.07
CA GLN A 31 -10.56 -2.61 21.03
C GLN A 31 -11.07 -1.85 22.27
N ALA A 32 -10.47 -0.71 22.60
CA ALA A 32 -10.84 0.10 23.77
C ALA A 32 -10.85 1.63 23.51
N HIS A 33 -10.78 2.07 22.25
CA HIS A 33 -10.50 3.48 21.90
C HIS A 33 -9.20 4.04 22.51
N ASP A 34 -8.28 3.14 22.90
CA ASP A 34 -7.01 3.45 23.57
C ASP A 34 -6.02 4.22 22.68
N TRP A 35 -6.28 4.29 21.37
CA TRP A 35 -5.49 5.08 20.43
C TRP A 35 -5.45 6.57 20.80
N SER A 36 -6.49 7.09 21.47
CA SER A 36 -6.52 8.47 21.94
C SER A 36 -5.48 8.73 23.04
N ALA A 37 -5.19 7.73 23.88
CA ALA A 37 -4.19 7.81 24.95
C ALA A 37 -2.75 7.77 24.42
N ASP A 38 -2.56 7.35 23.17
CA ASP A 38 -1.23 7.31 22.52
C ASP A 38 -0.76 8.69 22.05
N ILE A 39 -1.68 9.64 21.92
CA ILE A 39 -1.39 11.01 21.52
C ILE A 39 -0.67 11.70 22.68
N ARG A 40 0.56 12.14 22.45
CA ARG A 40 1.37 12.82 23.47
C ARG A 40 1.56 14.29 23.14
N GLY A 41 1.47 15.12 24.19
CA GLY A 41 1.55 16.57 24.06
C GLY A 41 0.21 17.19 23.67
N GLY A 42 0.19 18.51 23.47
CA GLY A 42 -0.99 19.23 23.03
C GLY A 42 -1.16 19.17 21.51
N LEU A 43 -2.40 19.02 21.04
CA LEU A 43 -2.74 19.20 19.64
C LEU A 43 -2.96 20.69 19.34
N SER A 44 -2.53 21.12 18.16
CA SER A 44 -2.93 22.42 17.61
C SER A 44 -4.43 22.40 17.26
N MET A 45 -5.01 23.56 16.94
CA MET A 45 -6.40 23.63 16.45
C MET A 45 -6.62 22.72 15.23
N VAL A 46 -5.66 22.68 14.31
CA VAL A 46 -5.70 21.77 13.15
C VAL A 46 -5.66 20.31 13.60
N GLY A 47 -4.78 19.97 14.55
CA GLY A 47 -4.71 18.62 15.11
C GLY A 47 -5.99 18.19 15.83
N LEU A 48 -6.73 19.11 16.44
CA LEU A 48 -8.04 18.81 17.02
C LEU A 48 -9.09 18.48 15.95
N PHE A 49 -9.13 19.23 14.85
CA PHE A 49 -10.01 18.89 13.71
C PHE A 49 -9.67 17.52 13.12
N GLU A 50 -8.39 17.24 12.91
CA GLU A 50 -7.92 15.93 12.45
C GLU A 50 -8.30 14.80 13.42
N TYR A 51 -8.19 15.06 14.73
CA TYR A 51 -8.59 14.10 15.76
C TYR A 51 -10.07 13.75 15.66
N PHE A 52 -10.96 14.74 15.54
CA PHE A 52 -12.40 14.49 15.40
C PHE A 52 -12.73 13.75 14.10
N GLN A 53 -12.10 14.14 12.99
CA GLN A 53 -12.28 13.43 11.71
C GLN A 53 -11.84 11.97 11.81
N LEU A 54 -10.71 11.70 12.48
CA LEU A 54 -10.24 10.35 12.71
C LEU A 54 -11.17 9.59 13.67
N TRP A 55 -11.66 10.23 14.72
CA TRP A 55 -12.62 9.66 15.66
C TRP A 55 -13.89 9.19 14.94
N ASP A 56 -14.51 10.06 14.14
CA ASP A 56 -15.73 9.71 13.40
C ASP A 56 -15.49 8.55 12.43
N THR A 57 -14.35 8.56 11.73
CA THR A 57 -13.98 7.49 10.79
C THR A 57 -13.77 6.14 11.48
N LEU A 58 -13.12 6.15 12.65
CA LEU A 58 -12.81 4.93 13.40
C LEU A 58 -14.00 4.43 14.23
N HIS A 59 -14.90 5.31 14.65
CA HIS A 59 -16.08 4.94 15.43
C HIS A 59 -17.05 4.06 14.63
N GLU A 60 -17.14 4.27 13.32
CA GLU A 60 -17.93 3.43 12.41
C GLU A 60 -17.22 2.13 12.01
N PHE A 61 -15.93 1.97 12.37
CA PHE A 61 -15.10 0.87 11.90
C PHE A 61 -15.10 -0.31 12.87
N ALA A 62 -15.69 -1.44 12.44
CA ALA A 62 -15.63 -2.70 13.17
C ALA A 62 -14.65 -3.67 12.50
N LEU A 63 -13.67 -4.16 13.26
CA LEU A 63 -12.79 -5.24 12.82
C LEU A 63 -13.57 -6.57 12.81
N SER A 64 -13.60 -7.24 11.66
CA SER A 64 -14.04 -8.64 11.60
C SER A 64 -12.87 -9.56 11.96
N THR A 65 -13.20 -10.74 12.50
CA THR A 65 -12.25 -11.85 12.70
C THR A 65 -12.10 -12.71 11.44
N ASP A 66 -12.91 -12.43 10.41
CA ASP A 66 -12.82 -13.13 9.13
C ASP A 66 -11.48 -12.88 8.45
N ALA A 67 -11.04 -13.87 7.67
CA ALA A 67 -9.83 -13.71 6.87
C ALA A 67 -9.98 -12.58 5.85
N ASP A 68 -8.97 -11.73 5.75
CA ASP A 68 -8.93 -10.67 4.76
C ASP A 68 -8.99 -11.24 3.33
N VAL A 69 -9.84 -10.65 2.50
CA VAL A 69 -9.97 -11.03 1.08
C VAL A 69 -9.10 -10.11 0.23
N HIS A 70 -8.04 -10.65 -0.36
CA HIS A 70 -7.24 -9.92 -1.33
C HIS A 70 -7.96 -9.85 -2.69
N VAL A 71 -8.42 -8.66 -3.08
CA VAL A 71 -9.09 -8.42 -4.37
C VAL A 71 -8.14 -7.74 -5.37
N TRP A 72 -7.70 -8.50 -6.38
CA TRP A 72 -6.87 -8.02 -7.48
C TRP A 72 -7.71 -7.28 -8.54
N ARG A 73 -7.66 -5.94 -8.51
CA ARG A 73 -8.49 -5.07 -9.38
C ARG A 73 -8.02 -4.96 -10.83
N LEU A 74 -6.79 -5.37 -11.12
CA LEU A 74 -6.20 -5.29 -12.48
C LEU A 74 -6.46 -6.56 -13.31
N GLY A 75 -7.24 -7.51 -12.76
CA GLY A 75 -7.71 -8.70 -13.46
C GLY A 75 -9.23 -8.72 -13.54
N LYS A 76 -9.79 -9.56 -14.42
CA LYS A 76 -11.25 -9.63 -14.65
C LYS A 76 -12.02 -10.31 -13.52
N CYS A 77 -11.36 -11.20 -12.77
CA CYS A 77 -12.02 -12.09 -11.80
C CYS A 77 -11.74 -11.70 -10.33
N GLY A 78 -11.06 -10.58 -10.08
CA GLY A 78 -10.68 -10.20 -8.71
C GLY A 78 -9.58 -11.09 -8.09
N GLU A 79 -9.15 -12.14 -8.77
CA GLU A 79 -8.10 -13.04 -8.33
C GLU A 79 -6.72 -12.60 -8.81
N PHE A 80 -5.74 -12.71 -7.91
CA PHE A 80 -4.35 -12.47 -8.25
C PHE A 80 -3.79 -13.67 -9.03
N THR A 81 -3.23 -13.39 -10.20
CA THR A 81 -2.41 -14.36 -10.93
C THR A 81 -1.14 -13.68 -11.44
N SER A 82 -0.04 -14.42 -11.53
CA SER A 82 1.21 -13.90 -12.11
C SER A 82 1.00 -13.41 -13.55
N LYS A 83 0.09 -14.05 -14.30
CA LYS A 83 -0.28 -13.65 -15.67
C LYS A 83 -0.98 -12.29 -15.71
N SER A 84 -2.00 -12.07 -14.87
CA SER A 84 -2.72 -10.79 -14.83
C SER A 84 -1.83 -9.65 -14.33
N ALA A 85 -0.93 -9.92 -13.39
CA ALA A 85 0.08 -8.97 -12.96
C ALA A 85 1.02 -8.56 -14.11
N TYR A 86 1.55 -9.54 -14.84
CA TYR A 86 2.41 -9.28 -15.99
C TYR A 86 1.69 -8.50 -17.10
N GLN A 87 0.43 -8.87 -17.39
CA GLN A 87 -0.39 -8.17 -18.38
C GLN A 87 -0.67 -6.72 -17.96
N ALA A 88 -0.99 -6.47 -16.69
CA ALA A 88 -1.22 -5.12 -16.18
C ALA A 88 0.06 -4.28 -16.22
N PHE A 89 1.21 -4.88 -15.87
CA PHE A 89 2.51 -4.22 -15.94
C PHE A 89 2.89 -3.82 -17.37
N HIS A 90 2.56 -4.69 -18.35
CA HIS A 90 2.81 -4.46 -19.77
C HIS A 90 1.64 -3.78 -20.50
N ASN A 91 0.64 -3.28 -19.78
CA ASN A 91 -0.49 -2.59 -20.39
C ASN A 91 0.00 -1.29 -21.05
N GLY A 92 -0.29 -1.13 -22.35
CA GLY A 92 0.24 -0.02 -23.15
C GLY A 92 1.68 -0.20 -23.65
N SER A 93 2.34 -1.33 -23.36
CA SER A 93 3.61 -1.66 -24.01
C SER A 93 3.40 -2.03 -25.48
N VAL A 94 4.30 -1.57 -26.33
CA VAL A 94 4.31 -1.98 -27.74
C VAL A 94 4.92 -3.37 -27.85
N THR A 95 4.25 -4.26 -28.58
CA THR A 95 4.81 -5.57 -28.91
C THR A 95 6.04 -5.37 -29.78
N PHE A 96 7.21 -5.59 -29.21
CA PHE A 96 8.47 -5.60 -29.95
C PHE A 96 8.57 -6.91 -30.76
N GLU A 97 7.99 -6.92 -31.97
CA GLU A 97 8.04 -8.06 -32.90
C GLU A 97 9.46 -8.58 -33.24
N PRO A 98 10.54 -7.77 -33.26
CA PRO A 98 11.87 -8.26 -33.63
C PRO A 98 12.54 -9.19 -32.62
N TRP A 99 11.87 -9.67 -31.56
CA TRP A 99 12.44 -10.64 -30.63
C TRP A 99 13.00 -11.89 -31.35
N ARG A 100 12.37 -12.31 -32.47
CA ARG A 100 12.86 -13.40 -33.33
C ARG A 100 14.20 -13.09 -34.00
N ARG A 101 14.53 -11.82 -34.25
CA ARG A 101 15.82 -11.40 -34.86
C ARG A 101 16.92 -11.34 -33.81
N LEU A 102 16.60 -10.90 -32.58
CA LEU A 102 17.52 -10.98 -31.46
C LEU A 102 17.93 -12.43 -31.21
N TRP A 103 16.98 -13.37 -31.08
CA TRP A 103 17.33 -14.77 -30.82
C TRP A 103 18.05 -15.48 -31.98
N LYS A 104 17.97 -14.95 -33.22
CA LYS A 104 18.76 -15.44 -34.36
C LYS A 104 20.19 -14.85 -34.41
N SER A 105 20.40 -13.61 -33.97
CA SER A 105 21.74 -13.02 -33.91
C SER A 105 22.60 -13.66 -32.80
N TRP A 106 21.97 -14.30 -31.81
CA TRP A 106 22.63 -15.08 -30.74
C TRP A 106 23.43 -16.31 -31.20
N LEU A 107 23.31 -16.75 -32.46
CA LEU A 107 24.16 -17.81 -33.02
C LEU A 107 25.53 -17.32 -33.52
N HIS A 108 25.73 -16.00 -33.62
CA HIS A 108 27.05 -15.45 -33.90
C HIS A 108 27.77 -15.21 -32.57
N ARG A 109 28.79 -16.06 -32.34
CA ARG A 109 29.66 -16.09 -31.16
C ARG A 109 30.10 -14.66 -30.80
N ASN A 110 29.84 -14.25 -29.55
CA ASN A 110 30.42 -13.10 -28.84
C ASN A 110 29.60 -11.81 -28.70
N ALA A 111 28.28 -11.86 -28.52
CA ALA A 111 27.55 -10.71 -27.97
C ALA A 111 27.36 -10.86 -26.45
N LYS A 112 28.15 -10.14 -25.64
CA LYS A 112 27.88 -9.96 -24.20
C LYS A 112 26.89 -8.81 -24.03
N PHE A 113 25.68 -9.12 -23.59
CA PHE A 113 24.69 -8.13 -23.17
C PHE A 113 24.49 -8.26 -21.67
N SER A 114 24.87 -7.23 -20.92
CA SER A 114 24.48 -7.11 -19.51
C SER A 114 23.11 -6.43 -19.46
N PHE A 115 22.09 -7.19 -19.07
CA PHE A 115 20.81 -6.62 -18.66
C PHE A 115 21.02 -5.93 -17.30
N GLY A 116 21.21 -4.62 -17.31
CA GLY A 116 21.01 -3.80 -16.12
C GLY A 116 19.52 -3.73 -15.86
N TRP A 117 19.04 -4.52 -14.90
CA TRP A 117 17.77 -4.25 -14.25
C TRP A 117 17.93 -2.95 -13.43
N PRO A 118 16.91 -2.08 -13.36
CA PRO A 118 16.89 -1.06 -12.32
C PRO A 118 16.83 -1.71 -10.92
#